data_AF-A0A2V7JWR8-F1
#
_entry.id   AF-A0A2V7JWR8-F1
#
_cell.length_a   1.000
_cell.length_b   1.000
_cell.length_c   1.000
_cell.angle_alpha   90.00
_cell.angle_beta   90.00
_cell.angle_gamma   90.00
#
_symmetry.space_group_name_H-M   'P 1'
#
loop_
_entity.id
_entity.type
_entity.pdbx_description
1 polymer ?
#
loop_
_entity_poly.entity_id
_entity_poly.type
_entity_poly.pdbx_seq_one_letter_code
_entity_poly.pdbx_strand_id
1 'polypeptide(L)'
;MRLARHNAARNGVAVDCRRGSLFEPWPGERFDMIVDDVAGVSEPVARASGWYPPGVPSDAGQDGTRWILAVLERAPTFLAPGGRLLFPVLTLSRESAVLERARARFAAVEQVEEQWYPLGEELLAHGAEIEALAAAGSVRLERRGSRWCWATRVFVAYR
;
A
#
# COMPACT_ATOMS: atom_id res chain seq x y z
N MET A 1 10.18 -6.12 -15.29
CA MET A 1 9.86 -7.49 -15.75
C MET A 1 11.02 -8.48 -15.59
N ARG A 2 12.27 -8.15 -15.99
CA ARG A 2 13.43 -9.06 -15.85
C ARG A 2 13.65 -9.58 -14.42
N LEU A 3 13.65 -8.70 -13.42
CA LEU A 3 13.87 -9.08 -12.02
C LEU A 3 12.78 -10.02 -11.49
N ALA A 4 11.50 -9.75 -11.80
CA ALA A 4 10.38 -10.60 -11.40
C ALA A 4 10.51 -12.02 -11.99
N ARG A 5 10.79 -12.14 -13.30
CA ARG A 5 10.99 -13.44 -13.96
C ARG A 5 12.20 -14.19 -13.40
N HIS A 6 13.29 -13.48 -13.10
CA HIS A 6 14.47 -14.09 -12.48
C HIS A 6 14.18 -14.60 -11.06
N ASN A 7 13.45 -13.83 -10.25
CA ASN A 7 13.03 -14.25 -8.90
C ASN A 7 12.12 -15.49 -8.98
N ALA A 8 11.14 -15.49 -9.88
CA ALA A 8 10.26 -16.63 -10.09
C ALA A 8 11.03 -17.90 -10.50
N ALA A 9 11.98 -17.78 -11.43
CA ALA A 9 12.83 -18.90 -11.86
C ALA A 9 13.68 -19.45 -10.70
N ARG A 10 14.26 -18.58 -9.85
CA ARG A 10 15.02 -18.99 -8.67
C ARG A 10 14.17 -19.75 -7.64
N ASN A 11 12.87 -19.51 -7.60
CA ASN A 11 11.94 -20.17 -6.69
C ASN A 11 11.13 -21.30 -7.35
N GLY A 12 11.41 -21.64 -8.63
CA GLY A 12 10.69 -22.69 -9.35
C GLY A 12 9.22 -22.39 -9.62
N VAL A 13 8.83 -21.11 -9.67
CA VAL A 13 7.43 -20.67 -9.85
C VAL A 13 7.20 -20.22 -11.31
N ALA A 14 6.13 -20.73 -11.94
CA ALA A 14 5.69 -20.26 -13.24
C ALA A 14 4.94 -18.92 -13.10
N VAL A 15 5.28 -17.94 -13.95
CA VAL A 15 4.68 -16.58 -13.88
C VAL A 15 4.34 -16.02 -15.27
N ASP A 16 3.15 -15.44 -15.40
CA ASP A 16 2.83 -14.49 -16.46
C ASP A 16 3.13 -13.07 -15.95
N CYS A 17 4.20 -12.47 -16.47
CA CYS A 17 4.57 -11.10 -16.12
C CYS A 17 4.26 -10.14 -17.26
N ARG A 18 3.32 -9.21 -17.02
CA ARG A 18 2.93 -8.16 -17.96
C ARG A 18 3.38 -6.78 -17.47
N ARG A 19 3.63 -5.86 -18.40
CA ARG A 19 3.98 -4.46 -18.11
C ARG A 19 2.79 -3.56 -18.46
N GLY A 20 2.38 -2.72 -17.51
CA GLY A 20 1.39 -1.67 -17.69
C GLY A 20 0.96 -1.11 -16.34
N SER A 21 -0.06 -0.25 -16.29
CA SER A 21 -0.54 0.34 -15.04
C SER A 21 -1.68 -0.49 -14.44
N LEU A 22 -1.51 -0.91 -13.18
CA LEU A 22 -2.51 -1.65 -12.41
C LEU A 22 -3.14 -2.80 -13.24
N PHE A 23 -4.45 -2.72 -13.49
CA PHE A 23 -5.22 -3.74 -14.21
C PHE A 23 -5.26 -3.56 -15.74
N GLU A 24 -4.62 -2.54 -16.31
CA GLU A 24 -4.58 -2.34 -17.77
C GLU A 24 -4.13 -3.59 -18.56
N PRO A 25 -3.12 -4.37 -18.12
CA PRO A 25 -2.65 -5.52 -18.89
C PRO A 25 -3.55 -6.77 -18.82
N TRP A 26 -4.68 -6.72 -18.12
CA TRP A 26 -5.47 -7.90 -17.75
C TRP A 26 -6.92 -7.89 -18.28
N PRO A 27 -7.19 -7.44 -19.53
CA PRO A 27 -8.57 -7.33 -20.01
C PRO A 27 -9.26 -8.70 -20.03
N GLY A 28 -10.46 -8.77 -19.46
CA GLY A 28 -11.29 -9.99 -19.42
C GLY A 28 -10.89 -11.01 -18.36
N GLU A 29 -9.74 -10.86 -17.70
CA GLU A 29 -9.26 -11.80 -16.70
C GLU A 29 -10.04 -11.71 -15.39
N ARG A 30 -10.07 -12.83 -14.65
CA ARG A 30 -10.65 -12.93 -13.30
C ARG A 30 -9.72 -13.76 -12.43
N PHE A 31 -9.52 -13.32 -11.19
CA PHE A 31 -8.60 -13.95 -10.24
C PHE A 31 -9.32 -14.37 -8.96
N ASP A 32 -8.96 -15.53 -8.42
CA ASP A 32 -9.42 -15.96 -7.09
C ASP A 32 -8.80 -15.11 -5.97
N MET A 33 -7.58 -14.61 -6.21
CA MET A 33 -6.87 -13.74 -5.29
C MET A 33 -6.11 -12.66 -6.06
N ILE A 34 -6.23 -11.43 -5.60
CA ILE A 34 -5.36 -10.32 -6.00
C ILE A 34 -4.52 -9.96 -4.77
N VAL A 35 -3.21 -9.85 -4.94
CA VAL A 35 -2.30 -9.31 -3.91
C VAL A 35 -1.74 -8.01 -4.45
N ASP A 36 -1.95 -6.94 -3.70
CA ASP A 36 -1.50 -5.59 -4.04
C ASP A 36 -0.34 -5.15 -3.15
N ASP A 37 0.62 -4.45 -3.74
CA ASP A 37 1.75 -3.80 -3.07
C ASP A 37 2.15 -2.54 -3.86
N VAL A 38 1.17 -1.65 -4.05
CA VAL A 38 1.41 -0.34 -4.66
C VAL A 38 2.06 0.63 -3.67
N ALA A 39 2.71 1.66 -4.22
CA ALA A 39 3.25 2.74 -3.41
C ALA A 39 2.15 3.38 -2.55
N GLY A 40 2.38 3.44 -1.23
CA GLY A 40 1.41 3.88 -0.24
C GLY A 40 1.98 4.79 0.85
N VAL A 41 3.12 5.44 0.61
CA VAL A 41 3.67 6.46 1.53
C VAL A 41 3.26 7.84 1.02
N SER A 42 2.75 8.69 1.91
CA SER A 42 2.42 10.09 1.57
C SER A 42 3.61 10.81 0.95
N GLU A 43 3.36 11.58 -0.12
CA GLU A 43 4.43 12.26 -0.86
C GLU A 43 5.35 13.13 0.02
N PRO A 44 4.85 13.94 0.97
CA PRO A 44 5.73 14.70 1.87
C PRO A 44 6.69 13.81 2.66
N VAL A 45 6.19 12.72 3.26
CA VAL A 45 7.01 11.76 4.04
C VAL A 45 8.03 11.07 3.13
N ALA A 46 7.60 10.63 1.96
CA ALA A 46 8.45 9.95 0.99
C ALA A 46 9.61 10.83 0.51
N ARG A 47 9.35 12.13 0.30
CA ARG A 47 10.38 13.10 -0.13
C ARG A 47 11.33 13.46 1.01
N ALA A 48 10.82 13.71 2.21
CA ALA A 48 11.62 14.08 3.36
C ALA A 48 12.60 12.96 3.77
N SER A 49 12.14 11.70 3.76
CA SER A 49 12.95 10.57 4.23
C SER A 49 13.84 9.92 3.18
N GLY A 50 13.73 10.31 1.91
CA GLY A 50 14.40 9.57 0.82
C GLY A 50 13.88 8.13 0.66
N TRP A 51 12.63 7.86 1.06
CA TRP A 51 12.01 6.52 1.02
C TRP A 51 12.13 5.85 -0.35
N TYR A 52 12.03 6.66 -1.40
CA TYR A 52 12.28 6.23 -2.78
C TYR A 52 13.59 6.83 -3.29
N PRO A 53 14.36 6.10 -4.10
CA PRO A 53 15.58 6.63 -4.71
C PRO A 53 15.33 7.94 -5.48
N PRO A 54 16.33 8.84 -5.56
CA PRO A 54 16.22 10.06 -6.34
C PRO A 54 15.75 9.79 -7.78
N GLY A 55 14.74 10.55 -8.22
CA GLY A 55 14.16 10.41 -9.56
C GLY A 55 13.15 9.27 -9.74
N VAL A 56 12.88 8.46 -8.70
CA VAL A 56 11.79 7.48 -8.69
C VAL A 56 10.55 8.12 -8.05
N PRO A 57 9.51 8.48 -8.83
CA PRO A 57 8.28 8.99 -8.25
C PRO A 57 7.50 7.85 -7.60
N SER A 58 7.02 8.07 -6.36
CA SER A 58 6.01 7.18 -5.77
C SER A 58 4.65 7.39 -6.45
N ASP A 59 4.35 8.65 -6.81
CA ASP A 59 3.09 9.07 -7.40
C ASP A 59 1.87 8.64 -6.57
N ALA A 60 2.08 8.37 -5.28
CA ALA A 60 1.06 7.90 -4.34
C ALA A 60 0.13 9.02 -3.87
N GLY A 61 0.42 10.27 -4.24
CA GLY A 61 -0.35 11.44 -3.88
C GLY A 61 0.01 12.01 -2.51
N GLN A 62 -0.54 13.19 -2.23
CA GLN A 62 -0.28 13.97 -1.03
C GLN A 62 -0.48 13.18 0.27
N ASP A 63 -1.47 12.29 0.31
CA ASP A 63 -1.81 11.48 1.49
C ASP A 63 -1.51 9.98 1.31
N GLY A 64 -0.79 9.62 0.24
CA GLY A 64 -0.33 8.24 -0.01
C GLY A 64 -1.44 7.29 -0.47
N THR A 65 -2.63 7.77 -0.80
CA THR A 65 -3.79 6.91 -1.08
C THR A 65 -4.07 6.67 -2.56
N ARG A 66 -3.45 7.42 -3.49
CA ARG A 66 -3.85 7.45 -4.91
C ARG A 66 -3.93 6.05 -5.54
N TRP A 67 -2.88 5.25 -5.39
CA TRP A 67 -2.80 3.96 -6.05
C TRP A 67 -3.71 2.91 -5.42
N ILE A 68 -3.71 2.81 -4.10
CA ILE A 68 -4.57 1.84 -3.40
C ILE A 68 -6.05 2.14 -3.63
N LEU A 69 -6.46 3.41 -3.67
CA LEU A 69 -7.84 3.77 -4.01
C LEU A 69 -8.20 3.34 -5.45
N ALA A 70 -7.28 3.48 -6.40
CA ALA A 70 -7.48 3.00 -7.77
C ALA A 70 -7.55 1.47 -7.86
N VAL A 71 -6.80 0.75 -7.00
CA VAL A 71 -6.89 -0.70 -6.87
C VAL A 71 -8.25 -1.11 -6.30
N LEU A 72 -8.66 -0.55 -5.16
CA LEU A 72 -9.93 -0.83 -4.50
C LEU A 72 -11.14 -0.55 -5.39
N GLU A 73 -11.06 0.48 -6.24
CA GLU A 73 -12.10 0.84 -7.19
C GLU A 73 -12.31 -0.24 -8.28
N ARG A 74 -11.21 -0.82 -8.79
CA ARG A 74 -11.23 -1.69 -9.97
C ARG A 74 -11.21 -3.17 -9.61
N ALA A 75 -10.58 -3.56 -8.51
CA ALA A 75 -10.40 -4.95 -8.11
C ALA A 75 -11.69 -5.80 -8.12
N PRO A 76 -12.88 -5.31 -7.68
CA PRO A 76 -14.12 -6.10 -7.77
C PRO A 76 -14.49 -6.58 -9.18
N THR A 77 -14.03 -5.88 -10.22
CA THR A 77 -14.25 -6.26 -11.63
C THR A 77 -13.26 -7.31 -12.14
N PHE A 78 -12.13 -7.51 -11.44
CA PHE A 78 -11.09 -8.50 -11.79
C PHE A 78 -11.07 -9.69 -10.83
N LEU A 79 -11.92 -9.72 -9.81
CA LEU A 79 -12.06 -10.88 -8.92
C LEU A 79 -13.11 -11.86 -9.46
N ALA A 80 -12.83 -13.15 -9.37
CA ALA A 80 -13.83 -14.21 -9.56
C ALA A 80 -14.91 -14.16 -8.45
N PRO A 81 -16.09 -14.79 -8.61
CA PRO A 81 -17.03 -14.94 -7.50
C PRO A 81 -16.36 -15.65 -6.31
N GLY A 82 -16.47 -15.10 -5.10
CA GLY A 82 -15.76 -15.59 -3.91
C GLY A 82 -14.26 -15.23 -3.85
N GLY A 83 -13.77 -14.46 -4.82
CA GLY A 83 -12.39 -13.98 -4.83
C GLY A 83 -12.13 -12.89 -3.78
N ARG A 84 -10.85 -12.68 -3.46
CA ARG A 84 -10.41 -11.73 -2.41
C ARG A 84 -9.22 -10.88 -2.82
N LEU A 85 -9.15 -9.67 -2.26
CA LEU A 85 -8.02 -8.76 -2.38
C LEU A 85 -7.24 -8.72 -1.06
N LEU A 86 -5.93 -8.96 -1.10
CA LEU A 86 -5.00 -8.73 0.00
C LEU A 86 -4.22 -7.45 -0.29
N PHE A 87 -4.22 -6.50 0.65
CA PHE A 87 -3.53 -5.21 0.46
C PHE A 87 -2.97 -4.66 1.78
N PRO A 88 -1.75 -4.09 1.76
CA PRO A 88 -1.19 -3.40 2.89
C PRO A 88 -1.68 -1.94 2.96
N VAL A 89 -1.73 -1.40 4.17
CA VAL A 89 -1.91 0.03 4.44
C VAL A 89 -0.88 0.45 5.48
N LEU A 90 -0.09 1.46 5.17
CA LEU A 90 0.88 2.02 6.10
C LEU A 90 0.23 3.16 6.89
N THR A 91 0.56 3.28 8.17
CA THR A 91 0.20 4.47 8.96
C THR A 91 0.91 5.73 8.47
N LEU A 92 1.79 5.64 7.46
CA LEU A 92 2.38 6.77 6.73
C LEU A 92 1.52 7.26 5.55
N SER A 93 0.25 6.86 5.54
CA SER A 93 -0.81 7.30 4.61
C SER A 93 -2.11 7.58 5.36
N ARG A 94 -3.10 8.19 4.68
CA ARG A 94 -4.43 8.40 5.24
C ARG A 94 -5.25 7.10 5.24
N GLU A 95 -5.02 6.29 6.27
CA GLU A 95 -5.64 4.98 6.44
C GLU A 95 -7.17 5.02 6.42
N SER A 96 -7.77 6.07 6.99
CA SER A 96 -9.23 6.24 7.04
C SER A 96 -9.85 6.23 5.64
N ALA A 97 -9.29 6.99 4.70
CA ALA A 97 -9.79 7.06 3.33
C ALA A 97 -9.69 5.71 2.61
N VAL A 98 -8.61 4.95 2.86
CA VAL A 98 -8.42 3.62 2.29
C VAL A 98 -9.47 2.65 2.83
N LEU A 99 -9.67 2.63 4.15
CA LEU A 99 -10.63 1.73 4.79
C LEU A 99 -12.08 2.08 4.47
N GLU A 100 -12.42 3.37 4.39
CA GLU A 100 -13.73 3.83 3.92
C GLU A 100 -14.00 3.34 2.50
N ARG A 101 -13.04 3.51 1.58
CA ARG A 101 -13.19 3.04 0.20
C ARG A 101 -13.29 1.52 0.12
N ALA A 102 -12.46 0.79 0.87
CA ALA A 102 -12.51 -0.67 0.87
C ALA A 102 -13.88 -1.17 1.35
N ARG A 103 -14.39 -0.65 2.47
CA ARG A 103 -15.72 -1.02 3.00
C ARG A 103 -16.87 -0.62 2.08
N ALA A 104 -16.70 0.42 1.27
CA ALA A 104 -17.69 0.81 0.28
C ALA A 104 -17.73 -0.12 -0.95
N ARG A 105 -16.66 -0.88 -1.23
CA ARG A 105 -16.50 -1.68 -2.46
C ARG A 105 -16.52 -3.18 -2.28
N PHE A 106 -16.39 -3.66 -1.05
CA PHE A 106 -16.28 -5.08 -0.72
C PHE A 106 -17.29 -5.45 0.35
N ALA A 107 -17.76 -6.69 0.33
CA ALA A 107 -18.76 -7.20 1.27
C ALA A 107 -18.22 -7.26 2.71
N ALA A 108 -16.93 -7.56 2.86
CA ALA A 108 -16.23 -7.58 4.14
C ALA A 108 -14.78 -7.13 3.96
N VAL A 109 -14.22 -6.49 4.99
CA VAL A 109 -12.81 -6.07 5.06
C VAL A 109 -12.28 -6.40 6.44
N GLU A 110 -11.28 -7.28 6.50
CA GLU A 110 -10.70 -7.79 7.74
C GLU A 110 -9.23 -7.42 7.83
N GLN A 111 -8.79 -6.88 8.98
CA GLN A 111 -7.37 -6.75 9.27
C GLN A 111 -6.84 -8.13 9.69
N VAL A 112 -5.82 -8.62 9.01
CA VAL A 112 -5.26 -9.96 9.27
C VAL A 112 -3.88 -9.92 9.91
N GLU A 113 -3.15 -8.80 9.79
CA GLU A 113 -1.81 -8.63 10.37
C GLU A 113 -1.53 -7.15 10.69
N GLU A 114 -0.71 -6.89 11.70
CA GLU A 114 -0.19 -5.56 12.01
C GLU A 114 1.24 -5.66 12.55
N GLN A 115 2.16 -4.95 11.90
CA GLN A 115 3.54 -4.86 12.36
C GLN A 115 3.96 -3.41 12.56
N TRP A 116 4.59 -3.14 13.71
CA TRP A 116 5.11 -1.83 14.08
C TRP A 116 6.61 -1.74 13.88
N TYR A 117 7.06 -0.60 13.37
CA TYR A 117 8.44 -0.30 13.07
C TYR A 117 8.86 1.01 13.74
N PRO A 118 10.07 1.10 14.32
CA PRO A 118 10.60 2.38 14.77
C PRO A 118 10.79 3.33 13.58
N LEU A 119 10.64 4.63 13.79
CA LEU A 119 11.04 5.63 12.81
C LEU A 119 12.55 5.54 12.58
N GLY A 120 12.95 5.52 11.31
CA GLY A 120 14.35 5.62 10.91
C GLY A 120 14.94 6.99 11.22
N GLU A 121 16.26 7.10 11.22
CA GLU A 121 16.97 8.35 11.53
C GLU A 121 16.59 9.48 10.57
N GLU A 122 16.38 9.15 9.29
CA GLU A 122 15.97 10.09 8.26
C GLU A 122 14.58 10.66 8.56
N LEU A 123 13.62 9.81 8.94
CA LEU A 123 12.27 10.27 9.33
C LEU A 123 12.31 11.09 10.61
N LEU A 124 13.13 10.70 11.59
CA LEU A 124 13.27 11.46 12.84
C LEU A 124 13.83 12.86 12.62
N ALA A 125 14.76 13.03 11.67
CA ALA A 125 15.29 14.34 11.30
C ALA A 125 14.19 15.30 10.78
N HIS A 126 13.08 14.76 10.27
CA HIS A 126 11.92 15.50 9.79
C HIS A 126 10.71 15.42 10.74
N GLY A 127 10.94 15.17 12.05
CA GLY A 127 9.89 14.95 13.04
C GLY A 127 8.78 16.00 13.06
N ALA A 128 9.12 17.29 12.99
CA ALA A 128 8.12 18.37 13.01
C ALA A 128 7.15 18.33 11.81
N GLU A 129 7.64 17.97 10.62
CA GLU A 129 6.81 17.84 9.42
C GLU A 129 5.88 16.63 9.54
N ILE A 130 6.39 15.51 10.04
CA ILE A 130 5.60 14.29 10.22
C ILE A 130 4.54 14.48 11.32
N GLU A 131 4.88 15.20 12.40
CA GLU A 131 3.93 15.59 13.44
C GLU A 131 2.82 16.48 12.89
N ALA A 132 3.13 17.45 12.02
CA ALA A 132 2.13 18.28 11.36
C ALA A 132 1.20 17.45 10.45
N LEU A 133 1.75 16.50 9.69
CA LEU A 133 0.97 15.56 8.87
C LEU A 133 0.08 14.66 9.73
N ALA A 134 0.57 14.26 10.92
CA ALA A 134 -0.18 13.48 11.88
C ALA A 134 -1.35 14.28 12.46
N ALA A 135 -1.12 15.54 12.83
CA ALA A 135 -2.15 16.46 13.29
C ALA A 135 -3.22 16.72 12.21
N ALA A 136 -2.83 16.72 10.93
CA ALA A 136 -3.74 16.82 9.80
C ALA A 136 -4.43 15.49 9.42
N GLY A 137 -4.21 14.40 10.17
CA GLY A 137 -4.79 13.08 9.91
C GLY A 137 -4.33 12.42 8.62
N SER A 138 -3.20 12.85 8.06
CA SER A 138 -2.64 12.29 6.82
C SER A 138 -1.67 11.14 7.07
N VAL A 139 -1.14 11.05 8.29
CA VAL A 139 -0.36 9.92 8.80
C VAL A 139 -0.71 9.67 10.27
N ARG A 140 -0.29 8.55 10.83
CA ARG A 140 -0.38 8.21 12.25
C ARG A 140 0.96 7.66 12.72
N LEU A 141 1.48 8.29 13.76
CA LEU A 141 2.60 7.80 14.54
C LEU A 141 2.14 7.42 15.94
N GLU A 142 2.81 6.46 16.55
CA GLU A 142 2.56 6.07 17.93
C GLU A 142 3.87 5.97 18.70
N ARG A 143 3.89 6.49 19.92
CA ARG A 143 5.06 6.35 20.80
C ARG A 143 5.00 4.99 21.49
N ARG A 144 5.98 4.14 21.23
CA ARG A 144 6.11 2.80 21.85
C ARG A 144 7.42 2.73 22.62
N GLY A 145 7.32 2.85 23.94
CA GLY A 145 8.49 3.05 24.82
C GLY A 145 9.13 4.42 24.59
N SER A 146 10.44 4.45 24.33
CA SER A 146 11.17 5.69 24.03
C SER A 146 11.13 6.10 22.56
N ARG A 147 10.61 5.25 21.66
CA ARG A 147 10.68 5.45 20.20
C ARG A 147 9.33 5.83 19.61
N TRP A 148 9.36 6.71 18.62
CA TRP A 148 8.24 6.91 17.70
C TRP A 148 8.21 5.77 16.69
N CYS A 149 7.02 5.24 16.43
CA CYS A 149 6.80 4.11 15.54
C CYS A 149 5.67 4.39 14.55
N TRP A 150 5.74 3.71 13.40
CA TRP A 150 4.69 3.62 12.39
C TRP A 150 4.35 2.13 12.19
N ALA A 151 3.24 1.82 11.53
CA ALA A 151 2.84 0.44 11.29
C ALA A 151 2.52 0.16 9.82
N THR A 152 2.65 -1.11 9.44
CA THR A 152 1.99 -1.67 8.26
C THR A 152 0.90 -2.61 8.76
N ARG A 153 -0.31 -2.41 8.25
CA ARG A 153 -1.46 -3.30 8.46
C ARG A 153 -1.77 -4.02 7.16
N VAL A 154 -2.10 -5.29 7.23
CA VAL A 154 -2.53 -6.06 6.07
C VAL A 154 -4.01 -6.35 6.20
N PHE A 155 -4.76 -6.11 5.12
CA PHE A 155 -6.19 -6.34 5.06
C PHE A 155 -6.54 -7.36 3.98
N VAL A 156 -7.58 -8.15 4.24
CA VAL A 156 -8.27 -8.96 3.25
C VAL A 156 -9.65 -8.35 3.00
N ALA A 157 -9.95 -8.04 1.74
CA ALA A 157 -11.28 -7.61 1.31
C ALA A 157 -11.94 -8.69 0.44
N TYR A 158 -13.18 -9.03 0.76
CA TYR A 158 -13.93 -10.12 0.14
C TYR A 158 -14.95 -9.56 -0.85
N ARG A 159 -14.94 -10.09 -2.08
CA ARG A 159 -15.88 -9.69 -3.14
C ARG A 159 -17.32 -10.06 -2.79
#